data_AF-D8SMI0-F1
#
_entry.id   AF-D8SMI0-F1
#
_cell.length_a   1.000
_cell.length_b   1.000
_cell.length_c   1.000
_cell.angle_alpha   90.00
_cell.angle_beta   90.00
_cell.angle_gamma   90.00
#
_symmetry.space_group_name_H-M   'P 1'
#
loop_
_entity.id
_entity.type
_entity.pdbx_description
1 polymer ?
#
loop_
_entity_poly.entity_id
_entity_poly.type
_entity_poly.pdbx_seq_one_letter_code
_entity_poly.pdbx_strand_id
1 'polypeptide(L)'
;CDTGELECRGIGGQPPFTIAELTLDGSDRSDFYDVSLVDGYNLPVRIVPVHRNCTAAGCHSDVNSNCPMELRVLGRNGDVVRSACSVFQTDRFCCRGLSSEPSTCAPTIYSKMFKA
;
A
#
# COMPACT_ATOMS: atom_id res chain seq x y z
N CYS A 1 -0.71 -2.28 -16.30
CA CYS A 1 -1.46 -1.57 -17.37
C CYS A 1 -0.55 -0.95 -18.46
N ASP A 2 0.69 -1.42 -18.62
CA ASP A 2 1.67 -0.92 -19.61
C ASP A 2 1.45 -1.55 -21.00
N THR A 3 0.19 -1.66 -21.40
CA THR A 3 -0.28 -2.39 -22.59
C THR A 3 -0.68 -1.45 -23.72
N GLY A 4 -0.72 -0.13 -23.47
CA GLY A 4 -1.29 0.85 -24.39
C GLY A 4 -2.82 0.83 -24.45
N GLU A 5 -3.48 0.01 -23.62
CA GLU A 5 -4.93 -0.11 -23.55
C GLU A 5 -5.45 0.29 -22.17
N LEU A 6 -6.75 0.60 -22.07
CA LEU A 6 -7.40 0.93 -20.79
C LEU A 6 -7.48 -0.30 -19.86
N GLU A 7 -7.68 -1.49 -20.41
CA GLU A 7 -7.78 -2.72 -19.64
C GLU A 7 -6.38 -3.27 -19.30
N CYS A 8 -6.16 -3.56 -18.02
CA CYS A 8 -4.86 -4.04 -17.54
C CYS A 8 -4.63 -5.55 -17.74
N ARG A 9 -5.67 -6.33 -18.08
CA ARG A 9 -5.60 -7.77 -18.39
C ARG A 9 -4.81 -8.61 -17.38
N GLY A 10 -5.02 -8.34 -16.10
CA GLY A 10 -4.32 -9.03 -14.99
C GLY A 10 -2.88 -8.59 -14.74
N ILE A 11 -2.34 -7.65 -15.54
CA ILE A 11 -1.01 -7.07 -15.31
C ILE A 11 -1.13 -5.93 -14.30
N GLY A 12 -0.37 -6.03 -13.21
CA GLY A 12 -0.27 -5.00 -12.18
C GLY A 12 0.14 -3.61 -12.71
N GLY A 13 -0.06 -2.59 -11.87
CA GLY A 13 0.50 -1.26 -12.10
C GLY A 13 2.01 -1.24 -11.89
N GLN A 14 2.65 -0.12 -12.24
CA GLN A 14 4.01 0.17 -11.78
C GLN A 14 3.94 1.02 -10.49
N PRO A 15 4.58 0.60 -9.38
CA PRO A 15 4.61 1.39 -8.15
C PRO A 15 5.22 2.80 -8.34
N PRO A 16 4.82 3.80 -7.55
CA PRO A 16 3.98 3.66 -6.35
C PRO A 16 2.48 3.70 -6.61
N PHE A 17 1.73 2.81 -5.95
CA PHE A 17 0.28 2.82 -5.95
C PHE A 17 -0.30 2.33 -4.61
N THR A 18 -1.44 2.91 -4.23
CA THR A 18 -2.28 2.42 -3.12
C THR A 18 -3.04 1.16 -3.57
N ILE A 19 -2.99 0.08 -2.79
CA ILE A 19 -3.67 -1.18 -3.11
C ILE A 19 -4.93 -1.31 -2.27
N ALA A 20 -6.04 -1.71 -2.89
CA ALA A 20 -7.22 -2.26 -2.20
C ALA A 20 -7.20 -3.77 -2.35
N GLU A 21 -7.01 -4.50 -1.25
CA GLU A 21 -6.95 -5.95 -1.24
C GLU A 21 -8.28 -6.49 -0.71
N LEU A 22 -8.84 -7.47 -1.41
CA LEU A 22 -10.08 -8.14 -1.03
C LEU A 22 -9.89 -9.65 -1.16
N THR A 23 -10.12 -10.36 -0.07
CA THR A 23 -10.24 -11.82 -0.03
C THR A 23 -11.69 -12.15 0.33
N LEU A 24 -12.44 -12.63 -0.65
CA LEU A 24 -13.83 -13.04 -0.46
C LEU A 24 -13.90 -14.51 -0.09
N ASP A 25 -14.79 -14.88 0.83
CA ASP A 25 -14.96 -16.26 1.32
C ASP A 25 -13.63 -16.88 1.81
N GLY A 26 -12.89 -16.12 2.63
CA GLY A 26 -11.64 -16.54 3.23
C GLY A 26 -11.83 -17.55 4.37
N SER A 27 -10.95 -17.50 5.39
CA SER A 27 -11.08 -18.36 6.56
C SER A 27 -12.44 -18.15 7.25
N ASP A 28 -13.07 -19.26 7.65
CA ASP A 28 -14.39 -19.27 8.29
C ASP A 28 -15.50 -18.58 7.47
N ARG A 29 -15.38 -18.58 6.13
CA ARG A 29 -16.31 -17.90 5.19
C ARG A 29 -16.45 -16.40 5.45
N SER A 30 -15.39 -15.80 5.97
CA SER A 30 -15.32 -14.37 6.23
C SER A 30 -14.64 -13.65 5.08
N ASP A 31 -15.15 -12.47 4.75
CA ASP A 31 -14.48 -11.58 3.80
C ASP A 31 -13.43 -10.76 4.56
N PHE A 32 -12.22 -10.68 4.02
CA PHE A 32 -11.13 -9.85 4.51
C PHE A 32 -10.81 -8.78 3.49
N TYR A 33 -10.55 -7.57 3.96
CA TYR A 33 -10.17 -6.48 3.10
C TYR A 33 -9.29 -5.49 3.84
N ASP A 34 -8.40 -4.86 3.11
CA ASP A 34 -7.52 -3.83 3.61
C ASP A 34 -7.10 -2.86 2.51
N VAL A 35 -6.56 -1.73 2.94
CA VAL A 35 -5.88 -0.79 2.05
C VAL A 35 -4.41 -0.80 2.42
N SER A 36 -3.59 -1.21 1.47
CA SER A 36 -2.16 -1.46 1.65
C SER A 36 -1.33 -0.38 0.97
N LEU A 37 -0.31 0.10 1.68
CA LEU A 37 0.69 1.07 1.21
C LEU A 37 2.07 0.42 1.09
N VAL A 38 2.14 -0.92 1.05
CA VAL A 38 3.39 -1.68 0.89
C VAL A 38 4.12 -1.29 -0.39
N ASP A 39 3.37 -1.00 -1.46
CA ASP A 39 3.89 -0.52 -2.74
C ASP A 39 3.89 1.00 -2.88
N GLY A 40 3.64 1.73 -1.79
CA GLY A 40 3.60 3.19 -1.76
C GLY A 40 2.20 3.77 -1.79
N TYR A 41 2.11 5.06 -2.11
CA TYR A 41 0.88 5.84 -2.10
C TYR A 41 0.84 6.76 -3.31
N ASN A 42 -0.27 6.75 -4.03
CA ASN A 42 -0.55 7.70 -5.11
C ASN A 42 -1.88 8.44 -4.95
N LEU A 43 -2.90 7.76 -4.42
CA LEU A 43 -4.25 8.30 -4.25
C LEU A 43 -4.89 7.75 -2.96
N PRO A 44 -5.78 8.53 -2.31
CA PRO A 44 -6.54 8.04 -1.16
C PRO A 44 -7.58 7.00 -1.61
N VAL A 45 -7.64 5.88 -0.88
CA VAL A 45 -8.57 4.78 -1.16
C VAL A 45 -9.26 4.35 0.14
N ARG A 46 -10.55 4.03 0.05
CA ARG A 46 -11.35 3.51 1.16
C ARG A 46 -12.31 2.42 0.69
N ILE A 47 -12.31 1.32 1.42
CA ILE A 47 -13.26 0.21 1.30
C ILE A 47 -14.31 0.39 2.40
N VAL A 48 -15.58 0.53 2.01
CA VAL A 48 -16.71 0.70 2.92
C VAL A 48 -17.70 -0.42 2.69
N PRO A 49 -17.84 -1.38 3.63
CA PRO A 49 -18.87 -2.40 3.56
C PRO A 49 -20.26 -1.77 3.61
N VAL A 50 -21.14 -2.14 2.68
CA VAL A 50 -22.53 -1.64 2.62
C VAL A 50 -23.46 -2.50 3.48
N HIS A 51 -23.13 -3.78 3.63
CA HIS A 51 -23.95 -4.76 4.35
C HIS A 51 -23.09 -5.44 5.41
N ARG A 52 -23.64 -5.57 6.63
CA ARG A 52 -23.00 -6.05 7.89
C ARG A 52 -22.20 -5.01 8.67
N ASN A 53 -21.99 -5.31 9.97
CA ASN A 53 -21.25 -4.47 10.93
C ASN A 53 -19.73 -4.62 10.78
N CYS A 54 -19.21 -4.41 9.57
CA CYS A 54 -17.78 -4.46 9.30
C CYS A 54 -17.20 -3.02 9.25
N THR A 55 -15.96 -2.84 9.72
CA THR A 55 -15.33 -1.51 9.79
C THR A 55 -14.77 -1.08 8.44
N ALA A 56 -14.92 0.18 8.06
CA ALA A 56 -14.24 0.68 6.85
C ALA A 56 -12.71 0.55 6.96
N ALA A 57 -12.06 0.19 5.87
CA ALA A 57 -10.60 0.20 5.75
C ALA A 57 -10.18 1.28 4.76
N GLY A 58 -9.13 2.04 5.04
CA GLY A 58 -8.68 3.06 4.09
C GLY A 58 -7.52 3.89 4.57
N CYS A 59 -6.96 4.63 3.62
CA CYS A 59 -6.01 5.71 3.85
C CYS A 59 -6.60 6.99 3.24
N HIS A 60 -7.02 7.91 4.10
CA HIS A 60 -7.62 9.20 3.71
C HIS A 60 -6.71 10.39 4.10
N SER A 61 -5.66 10.16 4.87
CA SER A 61 -4.69 11.19 5.21
C SER A 61 -3.88 11.60 3.98
N ASP A 62 -3.48 12.87 3.92
CA ASP A 62 -2.51 13.34 2.95
C ASP A 62 -1.12 12.87 3.37
N VAL A 63 -0.76 11.67 2.92
CA VAL A 63 0.55 11.06 3.19
C VAL A 63 1.69 11.94 2.65
N ASN A 64 1.42 12.81 1.66
CA ASN A 64 2.42 13.68 1.07
C ASN A 64 2.91 14.77 2.03
N SER A 65 2.09 15.20 3.00
CA SER A 65 2.44 16.34 3.88
C SER A 65 3.66 16.06 4.77
N ASN A 66 3.89 14.79 5.12
CA ASN A 66 5.00 14.33 5.95
C ASN A 66 5.95 13.40 5.18
N CYS A 67 5.86 13.36 3.85
CA CYS A 67 6.67 12.47 3.03
C CYS A 67 8.14 12.93 3.03
N PRO A 68 9.08 12.09 3.51
CA PRO A 68 10.51 12.37 3.39
C PRO A 68 10.94 12.52 1.93
N MET A 69 11.94 13.37 1.68
CA MET A 69 12.40 13.69 0.32
C MET A 69 12.86 12.47 -0.45
N GLU A 70 13.47 11.51 0.24
CA GLU A 70 13.98 10.25 -0.31
C GLU A 70 12.89 9.29 -0.80
N LEU A 71 11.65 9.45 -0.32
CA LEU A 71 10.49 8.66 -0.77
C LEU A 71 9.61 9.42 -1.77
N ARG A 72 9.81 10.74 -1.90
CA ARG A 72 8.93 11.60 -2.70
C ARG A 72 9.26 11.51 -4.18
N VAL A 73 8.22 11.36 -5.00
CA VAL A 73 8.31 11.50 -6.45
C VAL A 73 7.42 12.68 -6.86
N LEU A 74 8.05 13.70 -7.43
CA LEU A 74 7.36 14.90 -7.88
C LEU A 74 6.61 14.61 -9.18
N GLY A 75 5.29 14.73 -9.15
CA GLY A 75 4.41 14.52 -10.30
C GLY A 75 3.80 15.82 -10.79
N ARG A 76 3.49 15.91 -12.09
CA ARG A 76 2.75 17.06 -12.65
C ARG A 76 1.32 17.19 -12.10
N ASN A 77 0.75 16.08 -11.61
CA ASN A 77 -0.64 15.99 -11.13
C ASN A 77 -0.73 15.71 -9.63
N GLY A 78 0.32 16.01 -8.88
CA GLY A 78 0.45 15.70 -7.46
C GLY A 78 1.67 14.82 -7.17
N ASP A 79 2.21 14.99 -5.98
CA ASP A 79 3.31 14.17 -5.50
C ASP A 79 2.80 12.77 -5.12
N VAL A 80 3.64 11.76 -5.37
CA VAL A 80 3.38 10.38 -4.97
C VAL A 80 4.51 9.91 -4.05
N VAL A 81 4.22 8.94 -3.19
CA VAL A 81 5.15 8.46 -2.16
C VAL A 81 5.54 7.02 -2.44
N ARG A 82 6.83 6.77 -2.60
CA ARG A 82 7.39 5.42 -2.72
C ARG A 82 7.48 4.74 -1.37
N SER A 83 7.31 3.43 -1.34
CA SER A 83 7.60 2.66 -0.13
C SER A 83 9.10 2.56 0.11
N ALA A 84 9.49 2.42 1.38
CA ALA A 84 10.90 2.21 1.75
C ALA A 84 11.48 0.94 1.11
N CYS A 85 10.70 -0.13 0.96
CA CYS A 85 11.13 -1.32 0.24
C CYS A 85 11.52 -0.97 -1.20
N SER A 86 10.66 -0.23 -1.92
CA SER A 86 10.92 0.12 -3.31
C SER A 86 12.18 0.97 -3.50
N VAL A 87 12.52 1.84 -2.53
CA VAL A 87 13.67 2.76 -2.58
C VAL A 87 14.96 2.07 -2.15
N PHE A 88 14.95 1.38 -1.01
CA PHE A 88 16.17 0.89 -0.37
C PHE A 88 16.47 -0.58 -0.68
N GLN A 89 15.47 -1.37 -1.08
CA GLN A 89 15.62 -2.77 -1.50
C GLN A 89 16.31 -3.67 -0.44
N THR A 90 16.23 -3.32 0.85
CA THR A 90 16.81 -4.13 1.93
C THR A 90 15.79 -5.10 2.50
N ASP A 91 16.27 -6.23 3.02
CA ASP A 91 15.45 -7.24 3.70
C ASP A 91 14.62 -6.65 4.84
N ARG A 92 15.19 -5.67 5.55
CA ARG A 92 14.53 -4.97 6.65
C ARG A 92 13.31 -4.16 6.21
N PHE A 93 13.37 -3.50 5.05
CA PHE A 93 12.25 -2.69 4.55
C PHE A 93 11.25 -3.51 3.74
N CYS A 94 11.69 -4.61 3.13
CA CYS A 94 10.88 -5.48 2.29
C CYS A 94 10.35 -6.73 3.01
N CYS A 95 10.67 -6.92 4.30
CA CYS A 95 10.35 -8.11 5.07
C CYS A 95 10.75 -9.41 4.33
N ARG A 96 12.04 -9.54 3.96
CA ARG A 96 12.59 -10.72 3.27
C ARG A 96 13.70 -11.38 4.09
N GLY A 97 14.08 -12.59 3.70
CA GLY A 97 15.21 -13.30 4.31
C GLY A 97 15.02 -13.46 5.81
N LEU A 98 15.98 -12.99 6.61
CA LEU A 98 15.91 -13.05 8.08
C LEU A 98 14.78 -12.17 8.67
N SER A 99 14.24 -11.24 7.89
CA SER A 99 13.10 -10.39 8.23
C SER A 99 11.79 -10.87 7.59
N SER A 100 11.67 -12.13 7.17
CA SER A 100 10.45 -12.63 6.51
C SER A 100 9.26 -12.82 7.44
N GLU A 101 9.51 -12.98 8.73
CA GLU A 101 8.46 -13.23 9.72
C GLU A 101 7.95 -11.93 10.34
N PRO A 102 6.66 -11.85 10.71
CA PRO A 102 6.12 -10.67 11.39
C PRO A 102 6.89 -10.30 12.67
N SER A 103 7.39 -11.31 13.39
CA SER A 103 8.18 -11.11 14.62
C SER A 103 9.57 -10.52 14.36
N THR A 104 10.14 -10.71 13.16
CA THR A 104 11.47 -10.21 12.78
C THR A 104 11.40 -8.97 11.89
N CYS A 105 10.26 -8.70 11.24
CA CYS A 105 9.99 -7.48 10.49
C CYS A 105 9.27 -6.39 11.32
N ALA A 106 9.89 -5.94 12.41
CA ALA A 106 9.36 -4.82 13.20
C ALA A 106 9.14 -3.52 12.38
N PRO A 107 8.21 -2.62 12.77
CA PRO A 107 7.99 -1.34 12.09
C PRO A 107 9.24 -0.46 12.01
N THR A 108 9.32 0.37 10.96
CA THR A 108 10.41 1.33 10.72
C THR A 108 9.91 2.77 10.80
N ILE A 109 10.81 3.76 10.74
CA ILE A 109 10.40 5.17 10.68
C ILE A 109 9.48 5.44 9.47
N TYR A 110 9.76 4.80 8.33
CA TYR A 110 8.98 4.99 7.11
C TYR A 110 7.62 4.30 7.18
N SER A 111 7.55 3.06 7.69
CA SER A 111 6.25 2.38 7.80
C SER A 111 5.35 3.00 8.87
N LYS A 112 5.94 3.59 9.93
CA LYS A 112 5.20 4.37 10.91
C LYS A 112 4.62 5.66 10.32
N MET A 113 5.34 6.32 9.41
CA MET A 113 4.84 7.51 8.71
C MET A 113 3.55 7.18 7.91
N PHE A 114 3.53 6.04 7.22
CA PHE A 114 2.32 5.58 6.50
C PHE A 114 1.15 5.18 7.42
N LYS A 115 1.39 4.93 8.71
CA LYS A 115 0.37 4.54 9.70
C LYS A 115 -0.08 5.69 10.61
N ALA A 116 0.49 6.87 10.46
CA ALA A 116 0.20 8.04 11.28
C ALA A 116 -1.19 8.63 11.00
#